data_AF-A0A645I148-F1
#
_entry.id   AF-A0A645I148-F1
#
_cell.length_a   1.000
_cell.length_b   1.000
_cell.length_c   1.000
_cell.angle_alpha   90.00
_cell.angle_beta   90.00
_cell.angle_gamma   90.00
#
_symmetry.space_group_name_H-M   'P 1'
#
loop_
_entity.id
_entity.type
_entity.pdbx_description
1 polymer ?
#
loop_
_entity_poly.entity_id
_entity_poly.type
_entity_poly.pdbx_seq_one_letter_code
_entity_poly.pdbx_strand_id
1 'polypeptide(L)'
;MKKFKQFILPAVIVLLGAGAAFATNTAKASDSDLAIGHYLDSSTGQCISANVQCTTIEGPLCTWTDPATGITHELQALEGTSCGRMLFKP
;
A
#
# COMPACT_ATOMS: atom_id res chain seq x y z
N MET A 1 -47.94 -16.38 -10.83
CA MET A 1 -46.46 -16.28 -10.82
C MET A 1 -46.07 -14.89 -10.30
N LYS A 2 -45.79 -14.71 -9.00
CA LYS A 2 -45.63 -13.37 -8.37
C LYS A 2 -44.44 -13.27 -7.39
N LYS A 3 -43.62 -14.31 -7.27
CA LYS A 3 -42.59 -14.46 -6.22
C LYS A 3 -41.15 -14.27 -6.71
N PHE A 4 -40.92 -14.15 -8.02
CA PHE A 4 -39.59 -14.01 -8.61
C PHE A 4 -39.00 -12.58 -8.55
N LYS A 5 -39.84 -11.56 -8.33
CA LYS A 5 -39.39 -10.14 -8.36
C LYS A 5 -38.77 -9.66 -7.05
N GLN A 6 -38.89 -10.45 -5.96
CA GLN A 6 -38.41 -10.07 -4.62
C GLN A 6 -36.97 -10.51 -4.33
N PHE A 7 -36.39 -11.40 -5.13
CA PHE A 7 -35.03 -11.94 -4.92
C PHE A 7 -33.94 -11.24 -5.75
N ILE A 8 -34.30 -10.39 -6.70
CA ILE A 8 -33.33 -9.67 -7.54
C ILE A 8 -32.68 -8.51 -6.78
N LEU A 9 -33.41 -7.89 -5.85
CA LEU A 9 -32.93 -6.72 -5.10
C LEU A 9 -31.73 -6.99 -4.17
N PRO A 10 -31.69 -8.06 -3.34
CA PRO A 10 -30.57 -8.28 -2.42
C PRO A 10 -29.27 -8.69 -3.13
N ALA A 11 -29.35 -9.36 -4.29
CA ALA A 11 -28.18 -9.84 -5.02
C ALA A 11 -27.33 -8.70 -5.60
N VAL A 12 -27.96 -7.58 -5.99
CA VAL A 12 -27.26 -6.41 -6.54
C VAL A 12 -26.42 -5.69 -5.48
N ILE A 13 -26.89 -5.63 -4.23
CA ILE A 13 -26.21 -4.93 -3.13
C ILE A 13 -24.91 -5.65 -2.72
N VAL A 14 -24.90 -6.98 -2.73
CA VAL A 14 -23.72 -7.79 -2.39
C VAL A 14 -22.63 -7.69 -3.47
N LEU A 15 -23.02 -7.59 -4.75
CA LEU A 15 -22.07 -7.38 -5.86
C LEU A 15 -21.42 -5.99 -5.85
N LEU A 16 -22.12 -4.97 -5.37
CA LEU A 16 -21.58 -3.61 -5.21
C LEU A 16 -20.64 -3.49 -3.99
N GLY A 17 -20.85 -4.28 -2.94
CA GLY A 17 -20.06 -4.20 -1.70
C GLY A 17 -18.65 -4.79 -1.80
N ALA A 18 -18.45 -5.85 -2.59
CA ALA A 18 -17.15 -6.53 -2.69
C ALA A 18 -16.17 -5.89 -3.69
N GLY A 19 -16.63 -5.03 -4.60
CA GLY A 19 -15.79 -4.41 -5.64
C GLY A 19 -14.96 -3.22 -5.16
N ALA A 20 -15.36 -2.55 -4.06
CA ALA A 20 -14.73 -1.31 -3.62
C ALA A 20 -13.43 -1.51 -2.82
N ALA A 21 -13.19 -2.70 -2.24
CA ALA A 21 -12.06 -2.94 -1.34
C ALA A 21 -10.72 -3.21 -2.06
N PHE A 22 -10.73 -3.48 -3.39
CA PHE A 22 -9.52 -3.83 -4.14
C PHE A 22 -9.02 -2.74 -5.10
N ALA A 23 -9.55 -1.51 -5.00
CA ALA A 23 -9.23 -0.43 -5.94
C ALA A 23 -8.31 0.68 -5.40
N THR A 24 -7.82 0.58 -4.16
CA THR A 24 -6.75 1.46 -3.67
C THR A 24 -5.43 0.73 -3.87
N ASN A 25 -4.76 0.97 -5.00
CA ASN A 25 -3.30 0.99 -5.17
C ASN A 25 -2.85 1.06 -6.66
N THR A 26 -3.72 1.43 -7.61
CA THR A 26 -3.31 1.72 -9.00
C THR A 26 -3.08 3.22 -9.25
N ALA A 27 -2.29 3.87 -8.42
CA ALA A 27 -1.89 5.26 -8.63
C ALA A 27 -0.39 5.45 -8.36
N LYS A 28 0.43 5.03 -9.33
CA LYS A 28 1.76 5.62 -9.69
C LYS A 28 2.33 4.84 -10.86
N ALA A 29 1.87 5.17 -12.07
CA ALA A 29 2.43 4.69 -13.34
C ALA A 29 3.17 5.83 -14.06
N SER A 30 4.03 6.57 -13.34
CA SER A 30 4.75 7.70 -13.96
C SER A 30 6.20 7.86 -13.52
N ASP A 31 6.75 6.93 -12.76
CA ASP A 31 8.18 6.92 -12.45
C ASP A 31 8.56 5.48 -12.12
N SER A 32 8.87 4.69 -13.15
CA SER A 32 9.01 3.22 -13.06
C SER A 32 10.11 2.77 -12.10
N ASP A 33 10.92 3.71 -11.60
CA ASP A 33 12.02 3.46 -10.70
C ASP A 33 11.82 4.08 -9.30
N LEU A 34 10.99 5.12 -9.16
CA LEU A 34 10.72 5.76 -7.87
C LEU A 34 9.50 5.14 -7.18
N ALA A 35 9.76 4.40 -6.11
CA ALA A 35 8.76 3.86 -5.21
C ALA A 35 8.60 4.76 -3.96
N ILE A 36 7.40 4.78 -3.38
CA ILE A 36 7.21 5.33 -2.04
C ILE A 36 7.83 4.36 -1.03
N GLY A 37 8.66 4.89 -0.15
CA GLY A 37 9.23 4.15 0.96
C GLY A 37 8.22 3.93 2.09
N HIS A 38 8.15 2.67 2.54
CA HIS A 38 7.37 2.23 3.68
C HIS A 38 8.29 1.67 4.76
N TYR A 39 7.93 1.83 6.03
CA TYR A 39 8.59 1.15 7.14
C TYR A 39 7.60 0.27 7.88
N LEU A 40 8.08 -0.82 8.46
CA LEU A 40 7.26 -1.69 9.30
C LEU A 40 7.11 -1.06 10.69
N ASP A 41 5.91 -0.64 11.04
CA ASP A 41 5.60 -0.27 12.41
C ASP A 41 5.50 -1.53 13.27
N SER A 42 6.40 -1.66 14.25
CA SER A 42 6.46 -2.84 15.12
C SER A 42 5.27 -2.94 16.09
N SER A 43 4.53 -1.84 16.29
CA SER A 43 3.39 -1.79 17.22
C SER A 43 2.12 -2.36 16.60
N THR A 44 1.91 -2.10 15.31
CA THR A 44 0.73 -2.53 14.55
C THR A 44 1.03 -3.67 13.58
N GLY A 45 2.31 -3.92 13.27
CA GLY A 45 2.73 -4.87 12.24
C GLY A 45 2.37 -4.41 10.83
N GLN A 46 2.08 -3.12 10.62
CA GLN A 46 1.65 -2.56 9.34
C GLN A 46 2.77 -1.76 8.68
N CYS A 47 2.77 -1.75 7.35
CA CYS A 47 3.68 -0.95 6.57
C CYS A 47 3.17 0.50 6.49
N ILE A 48 3.80 1.41 7.21
CA ILE A 48 3.46 2.83 7.21
C ILE A 48 4.26 3.53 6.11
N SER A 49 3.60 4.35 5.30
CA SER A 49 4.27 5.22 4.32
C SER A 49 5.04 6.33 5.02
N ALA A 50 6.34 6.44 4.76
CA ALA A 50 7.13 7.60 5.15
C ALA A 50 6.97 8.79 4.16
N ASN A 51 6.26 8.58 3.04
CA ASN A 51 6.10 9.55 1.95
C ASN A 51 7.45 10.07 1.39
N VAL A 52 8.49 9.26 1.52
CA VAL A 52 9.82 9.49 0.92
C VAL A 52 9.88 8.73 -0.40
N GLN A 53 10.37 9.37 -1.45
CA GLN A 53 10.63 8.71 -2.72
C GLN A 53 12.01 8.05 -2.68
N CYS A 54 12.04 6.75 -2.96
CA CYS A 54 13.26 5.96 -3.03
C CYS A 54 13.27 5.17 -4.34
N THR A 55 14.42 4.65 -4.76
CA THR A 55 14.57 3.83 -5.96
C THR A 55 14.72 2.35 -5.66
N THR A 56 14.38 1.50 -6.63
CA THR A 56 14.75 0.08 -6.62
C THR A 56 16.13 -0.21 -7.20
N ILE A 57 16.80 0.77 -7.83
CA ILE A 57 18.17 0.65 -8.32
C ILE A 57 19.12 0.53 -7.14
N GLU A 58 20.03 -0.45 -7.21
CA GLU A 58 21.06 -0.69 -6.21
C GLU A 58 21.89 0.57 -5.90
N GLY A 59 21.99 0.91 -4.62
CA GLY A 59 22.62 2.14 -4.17
C GLY A 59 22.75 2.21 -2.65
N PRO A 60 22.96 3.40 -2.07
CA PRO A 60 22.92 3.57 -0.62
C PRO A 60 21.48 3.40 -0.10
N LEU A 61 21.32 2.72 1.03
CA LEU A 61 20.00 2.43 1.62
C LEU A 61 19.18 3.71 1.81
N CYS A 62 17.90 3.61 1.44
CA CYS A 62 16.93 4.66 1.72
C CYS A 62 16.48 4.53 3.17
N THR A 63 16.70 5.58 3.95
CA THR A 63 16.34 5.61 5.37
C THR A 63 15.56 6.88 5.66
N TRP A 64 14.58 6.79 6.53
CA TRP A 64 13.82 7.94 7.00
C TRP A 64 13.89 8.02 8.52
N THR A 65 14.24 9.20 9.02
CA THR A 65 14.21 9.47 10.45
C THR A 65 12.85 10.03 10.80
N ASP A 66 12.14 9.34 11.67
CA ASP A 66 10.86 9.80 12.19
C ASP A 66 11.07 11.09 12.99
N PRO A 67 10.45 12.23 12.59
CA PRO A 67 10.60 13.48 13.32
C PRO A 67 9.93 13.45 14.70
N ALA A 68 9.01 12.52 14.96
CA ALA A 68 8.33 12.40 16.25
C ALA A 68 9.14 11.59 17.28
N THR A 69 9.79 10.51 16.84
CA THR A 69 10.54 9.60 17.73
C THR A 69 12.06 9.73 17.61
N GLY A 70 12.56 10.35 16.53
CA GLY A 70 13.98 10.45 16.23
C GLY A 70 14.62 9.14 15.75
N ILE A 71 13.82 8.10 15.51
CA ILE A 71 14.30 6.78 15.11
C ILE A 71 14.48 6.74 13.59
N THR A 72 15.62 6.24 13.13
CA THR A 72 15.87 6.00 11.71
C THR A 72 15.32 4.63 11.31
N HIS A 73 14.40 4.63 10.36
CA HIS A 73 13.80 3.45 9.76
C HIS A 73 14.34 3.23 8.35
N GLU A 74 14.65 1.98 8.02
CA GLU A 74 14.97 1.59 6.65
C GLU A 74 13.68 1.51 5.84
N LEU A 75 13.69 2.12 4.66
CA LEU A 75 12.54 2.18 3.79
C LEU A 75 12.53 1.00 2.83
N GLN A 76 11.35 0.41 2.72
CA GLN A 76 11.09 -0.78 1.95
C GLN A 76 9.91 -0.52 1.00
N ALA A 77 9.91 -1.22 -0.12
CA ALA A 77 8.81 -1.19 -1.07
C ALA A 77 7.66 -2.06 -0.55
N LEU A 78 6.45 -1.62 -0.83
CA LEU A 78 5.26 -2.42 -0.60
C LEU A 78 5.19 -3.56 -1.63
N GLU A 79 5.19 -4.80 -1.15
CA GLU A 79 4.98 -6.01 -1.94
C GLU A 79 3.72 -6.73 -1.40
N GLY A 80 2.59 -6.46 -2.01
CA GLY A 80 1.30 -6.96 -1.54
C GLY A 80 0.93 -6.38 -0.18
N THR A 81 0.90 -7.23 0.85
CA THR A 81 0.60 -6.85 2.24
C THR A 81 1.85 -6.66 3.10
N SER A 82 3.04 -6.85 2.54
CA SER A 82 4.30 -6.88 3.26
C SER A 82 5.28 -5.84 2.71
N CYS A 83 6.10 -5.25 3.57
CA CYS A 83 7.20 -4.37 3.22
C CYS A 83 8.49 -5.15 3.49
N GLY A 84 9.04 -5.74 2.43
CA GLY A 84 10.20 -6.64 2.53
C GLY A 84 11.32 -6.31 1.57
N ARG A 85 11.02 -5.60 0.48
CA ARG A 85 12.02 -5.24 -0.54
C ARG A 85 12.71 -3.94 -0.14
N MET A 86 14.02 -3.97 0.11
CA MET A 86 14.77 -2.74 0.41
C MET A 86 14.70 -1.74 -0.75
N LEU A 87 14.66 -0.46 -0.40
CA LEU A 87 14.79 0.64 -1.33
C LEU A 87 16.08 1.40 -1.09
N PHE A 88 16.56 2.07 -2.12
CA PHE A 88 17.81 2.83 -2.14
C PHE A 88 17.54 4.30 -2.44
N LYS A 89 18.52 5.17 -2.22
CA LYS A 89 18.41 6.59 -2.58
C LYS A 89 18.58 6.74 -4.09
N PRO A 90 17.71 7.51 -4.78
CA PRO A 90 17.85 7.80 -6.20
C PRO A 90 19.04 8.70 -6.50
#